data_AF-A0A924H551-F1
#
_entry.id   AF-A0A924H551-F1
#
_cell.length_a   1.000
_cell.length_b   1.000
_cell.length_c   1.000
_cell.angle_alpha   90.00
_cell.angle_beta   90.00
_cell.angle_gamma   90.00
#
_symmetry.space_group_name_H-M   'P 1'
#
loop_
_entity.id
_entity.type
_entity.pdbx_description
1 polymer ?
#
loop_
_entity_poly.entity_id
_entity_poly.type
_entity_poly.pdbx_seq_one_letter_code
_entity_poly.pdbx_strand_id
1 'polypeptide(L)'
;MTFFRRFFDFYLESSIHTALSCFALVRITQQMFNISNDNSIASFAFFGTIVGYNFIKYAALVRNQKRNMGSKLKVIWFLSFICFIIAGFYFFKLSRNAQTWAFVFLSLTLLYTLPFFPNRKNARNWAGIKIYIVALCWVGVTVVLPIFNAQIALTTDFYLKAVQRFVLLFILILLFEIVDLKSDAWHLRTVPQQIGVRRTKILGWILLFPFYFMEFLKTVLDPWQLIVNFVLAISIGFFLFFANQNRSKYYSSFWVESVPIFWYLLLLVLNKNIIY
;
A
#
# COMPACT_ATOMS: atom_id res chain seq x y z
N MET A 1 29.72 8.59 0.18
CA MET A 1 28.33 9.01 0.50
C MET A 1 27.39 9.07 -0.71
N THR A 2 27.86 9.41 -1.92
CA THR A 2 27.00 9.50 -3.13
C THR A 2 26.49 8.15 -3.63
N PHE A 3 27.27 7.07 -3.51
CA PHE A 3 26.87 5.73 -3.96
C PHE A 3 25.69 5.16 -3.16
N PHE A 4 25.80 5.12 -1.83
CA PHE A 4 24.72 4.62 -0.95
C PHE A 4 23.41 5.39 -1.16
N ARG A 5 23.49 6.72 -1.28
CA ARG A 5 22.31 7.54 -1.56
C ARG A 5 21.69 7.21 -2.92
N ARG A 6 22.49 7.03 -3.98
CA ARG A 6 21.98 6.63 -5.31
C ARG A 6 21.31 5.26 -5.28
N PHE A 7 21.89 4.29 -4.56
CA PHE A 7 21.29 2.97 -4.40
C PHE A 7 19.96 3.04 -3.64
N PHE A 8 19.93 3.79 -2.54
CA PHE A 8 18.71 3.99 -1.76
C PHE A 8 17.62 4.73 -2.55
N ASP A 9 17.98 5.76 -3.31
CA ASP A 9 17.06 6.46 -4.20
C ASP A 9 16.53 5.54 -5.29
N PHE A 10 17.37 4.65 -5.84
CA PHE A 10 16.92 3.64 -6.78
C PHE A 10 15.92 2.67 -6.13
N TYR A 11 16.19 2.18 -4.92
CA TYR A 11 15.30 1.30 -4.16
C TYR A 11 13.90 1.89 -3.95
N LEU A 12 13.82 3.18 -3.61
CA LEU A 12 12.55 3.88 -3.43
C LEU A 12 11.85 4.19 -4.76
N GLU A 13 12.59 4.70 -5.75
CA GLU A 13 12.02 5.08 -7.04
C GLU A 13 11.52 3.87 -7.85
N SER A 14 12.21 2.74 -7.74
CA SER A 14 11.80 1.47 -8.36
C SER A 14 10.66 0.75 -7.64
N SER A 15 10.07 1.38 -6.60
CA SER A 15 8.91 0.88 -5.85
C SER A 15 9.14 -0.44 -5.09
N ILE A 16 10.41 -0.82 -4.85
CA ILE A 16 10.76 -2.04 -4.10
C ILE A 16 10.32 -1.87 -2.64
N HIS A 17 10.52 -0.70 -2.05
CA HIS A 17 10.09 -0.42 -0.69
C HIS A 17 8.57 -0.54 -0.52
N THR A 18 7.81 0.11 -1.40
CA THR A 18 6.34 0.00 -1.45
C THR A 18 5.88 -1.45 -1.60
N ALA A 19 6.58 -2.24 -2.42
CA ALA A 19 6.29 -3.66 -2.60
C ALA A 19 6.55 -4.48 -1.33
N LEU A 20 7.62 -4.19 -0.57
CA LEU A 20 7.85 -4.81 0.74
C LEU A 20 6.72 -4.49 1.72
N SER A 21 6.19 -3.27 1.68
CA SER A 21 5.04 -2.88 2.50
C SER A 21 3.79 -3.69 2.12
N CYS A 22 3.51 -3.85 0.83
CA CYS A 22 2.41 -4.69 0.35
C CYS A 22 2.59 -6.16 0.75
N PHE A 23 3.80 -6.70 0.58
CA PHE A 23 4.18 -8.04 1.03
C PHE A 23 3.90 -8.20 2.54
N ALA A 24 4.36 -7.27 3.36
CA ALA A 24 4.16 -7.29 4.81
C ALA A 24 2.66 -7.32 5.17
N LEU A 25 1.81 -6.51 4.52
CA LEU A 25 0.36 -6.54 4.76
C LEU A 25 -0.27 -7.88 4.39
N VAL A 26 0.16 -8.53 3.29
CA VAL A 26 -0.30 -9.88 2.94
C VAL A 26 0.11 -10.89 4.01
N ARG A 27 1.36 -10.85 4.46
CA ARG A 27 1.87 -11.75 5.52
C ARG A 27 1.12 -11.56 6.84
N ILE A 28 0.82 -10.31 7.21
CA ILE A 28 -0.03 -10.00 8.35
C ILE A 28 -1.38 -10.68 8.19
N THR A 29 -2.05 -10.53 7.04
CA THR A 29 -3.34 -11.20 6.81
C THR A 29 -3.23 -12.72 6.90
N GLN A 30 -2.18 -13.33 6.33
CA GLN A 30 -1.97 -14.77 6.43
C GLN A 30 -1.85 -15.23 7.89
N GLN A 31 -1.07 -14.53 8.71
CA GLN A 31 -0.91 -14.83 10.13
C GLN A 31 -2.23 -14.66 10.90
N MET A 32 -2.97 -13.57 10.66
CA MET A 32 -4.19 -13.27 11.41
C MET A 32 -5.36 -14.23 11.12
N PHE A 33 -5.39 -14.81 9.93
CA PHE A 33 -6.42 -15.78 9.51
C PHE A 33 -5.91 -17.22 9.53
N ASN A 34 -4.73 -17.47 10.12
CA ASN A 34 -4.10 -18.79 10.19
C ASN A 34 -3.99 -19.48 8.80
N ILE A 35 -3.77 -18.69 7.75
CA ILE A 35 -3.48 -19.20 6.42
C ILE A 35 -2.09 -19.81 6.45
N SER A 36 -1.92 -20.98 5.83
CA SER A 36 -0.61 -21.61 5.67
C SER A 36 0.39 -20.62 5.06
N ASN A 37 1.67 -20.79 5.38
CA ASN A 37 2.76 -19.93 4.91
C ASN A 37 3.06 -20.10 3.40
N ASP A 38 2.03 -20.15 2.56
CA ASP A 38 2.15 -20.10 1.11
C ASP A 38 2.71 -18.74 0.70
N ASN A 39 3.96 -18.75 0.25
CA ASN A 39 4.65 -17.56 -0.22
C ASN A 39 4.13 -17.08 -1.58
N SER A 40 3.29 -17.86 -2.27
CA SER A 40 2.86 -17.56 -3.63
C SER A 40 2.06 -16.27 -3.70
N ILE A 41 1.07 -16.08 -2.81
CA ILE A 41 0.25 -14.86 -2.82
C ILE A 41 1.04 -13.62 -2.38
N ALA A 42 1.91 -13.76 -1.37
CA ALA A 42 2.75 -12.66 -0.91
C ALA A 42 3.76 -12.25 -1.99
N SER A 43 4.36 -13.22 -2.70
CA SER A 43 5.27 -12.97 -3.82
C SER A 43 4.55 -12.36 -5.02
N PHE A 44 3.36 -12.85 -5.37
CA PHE A 44 2.51 -12.25 -6.39
C PHE A 44 2.24 -10.78 -6.08
N ALA A 45 1.82 -10.48 -4.84
CA ALA A 45 1.56 -9.12 -4.40
C ALA A 45 2.83 -8.24 -4.44
N PHE A 46 3.98 -8.76 -4.00
CA PHE A 46 5.27 -8.06 -4.05
C PHE A 46 5.66 -7.67 -5.48
N PHE A 47 5.82 -8.64 -6.37
CA PHE A 47 6.26 -8.39 -7.74
C PHE A 47 5.21 -7.61 -8.53
N GLY A 48 3.92 -7.90 -8.33
CA GLY A 48 2.82 -7.15 -8.91
C GLY A 48 2.79 -5.68 -8.46
N THR A 49 3.14 -5.38 -7.21
CA THR A 49 3.24 -4.00 -6.71
C THR A 49 4.37 -3.24 -7.39
N ILE A 50 5.54 -3.87 -7.60
CA ILE A 50 6.66 -3.24 -8.34
C ILE A 50 6.20 -2.88 -9.76
N VAL A 51 5.59 -3.83 -10.48
CA VAL A 51 5.08 -3.64 -11.84
C VAL A 51 4.04 -2.51 -11.88
N GLY A 52 3.02 -2.61 -11.03
CA GLY A 52 1.91 -1.67 -10.98
C GLY A 52 2.38 -0.25 -10.66
N TYR A 53 3.14 -0.05 -9.59
CA TYR A 53 3.59 1.28 -9.20
C TYR A 53 4.58 1.89 -10.21
N ASN A 54 5.50 1.10 -10.77
CA ASN A 54 6.41 1.62 -11.79
C ASN A 54 5.67 1.97 -13.08
N PHE A 55 4.66 1.18 -13.46
CA PHE A 55 3.77 1.53 -14.57
C PHE A 55 3.06 2.86 -14.31
N ILE A 56 2.49 3.07 -13.11
CA ILE A 56 1.82 4.32 -12.72
C ILE A 56 2.76 5.52 -12.74
N LYS A 57 3.99 5.35 -12.24
CA LYS A 57 4.99 6.41 -12.15
C LYS A 57 5.54 6.80 -13.52
N TYR A 58 5.80 5.82 -14.39
CA TYR A 58 6.67 6.02 -15.55
C TYR A 58 6.03 5.76 -16.93
N ALA A 59 4.82 5.19 -17.00
CA ALA A 59 4.20 4.87 -18.31
C ALA A 59 4.02 6.11 -19.21
N ALA A 60 3.61 7.25 -18.64
CA ALA A 60 3.45 8.49 -19.39
C ALA A 60 4.78 9.04 -19.93
N LEU A 61 5.83 8.97 -19.12
CA LEU A 61 7.18 9.41 -19.49
C LEU A 61 7.75 8.57 -20.64
N VAL A 62 7.59 7.25 -20.55
CA VAL A 62 8.03 6.35 -21.62
C VAL A 62 7.21 6.50 -22.89
N ARG A 63 5.90 6.75 -22.80
CA ARG A 63 5.07 7.00 -23.98
C ARG A 63 5.50 8.27 -24.73
N ASN A 64 5.81 9.34 -24.00
CA ASN A 64 6.09 10.65 -24.58
C ASN A 64 7.58 10.87 -24.94
N GLN A 65 8.52 10.14 -24.32
CA GLN A 65 9.96 10.34 -24.49
C GLN A 65 10.71 9.05 -24.88
N LYS A 66 10.12 8.23 -25.76
CA LYS A 66 10.67 6.91 -26.17
C LYS A 66 12.16 6.94 -26.59
N ARG A 67 12.62 8.02 -27.24
CA ARG A 67 13.99 8.13 -27.78
C ARG A 67 15.07 8.57 -26.78
N ASN A 68 14.72 9.34 -25.74
CA ASN A 68 15.69 9.96 -24.81
C ASN A 68 15.51 9.48 -23.37
N MET A 69 15.37 8.17 -23.19
CA MET A 69 15.15 7.56 -21.88
C MET A 69 16.46 7.50 -21.09
N GLY A 70 16.53 8.19 -19.95
CA GLY A 70 17.71 8.16 -19.08
C GLY A 70 18.04 6.76 -18.57
N SER A 71 19.33 6.47 -18.33
CA SER A 71 19.81 5.13 -17.97
C SER A 71 19.13 4.52 -16.74
N LYS A 72 18.82 5.34 -15.71
CA LYS A 72 18.07 4.89 -14.53
C LYS A 72 16.69 4.35 -14.88
N LEU A 73 15.97 5.04 -15.77
CA LEU A 73 14.62 4.65 -16.18
C LEU A 73 14.64 3.36 -17.00
N LYS A 74 15.67 3.14 -17.84
CA LYS A 74 15.88 1.87 -18.55
C LYS A 74 16.03 0.70 -17.58
N VAL A 75 16.82 0.88 -16.50
CA VAL A 75 17.00 -0.14 -15.46
C VAL A 75 15.69 -0.42 -14.72
N ILE A 76 14.94 0.61 -14.34
CA ILE A 76 13.62 0.45 -13.69
C ILE A 76 12.65 -0.32 -14.60
N TRP A 77 12.66 -0.04 -15.92
CA TRP A 77 11.84 -0.77 -16.89
C TRP A 77 12.24 -2.23 -17.01
N PHE A 78 13.53 -2.52 -17.09
CA PHE A 78 14.04 -3.88 -17.15
C PHE A 78 13.69 -4.67 -15.87
N LEU A 79 13.87 -4.06 -14.70
CA LEU A 79 13.44 -4.63 -13.42
C LEU A 79 11.93 -4.92 -13.43
N SER A 80 11.12 -3.97 -13.91
CA SER A 80 9.66 -4.13 -13.96
C SER A 80 9.25 -5.26 -14.91
N PHE A 81 9.97 -5.45 -16.02
CA PHE A 81 9.74 -6.57 -16.95
C PHE A 81 10.06 -7.93 -16.30
N ILE A 82 11.19 -8.05 -15.60
CA ILE A 82 11.52 -9.26 -14.84
C ILE A 82 10.46 -9.53 -13.77
N CYS A 83 10.06 -8.51 -13.00
CA CYS A 83 9.02 -8.63 -11.98
C CYS A 83 7.67 -9.04 -12.59
N PHE A 84 7.35 -8.59 -13.81
CA PHE A 84 6.13 -9.00 -14.52
C PHE A 84 6.14 -10.50 -14.84
N ILE A 85 7.27 -11.04 -15.32
CA ILE A 85 7.40 -12.49 -15.57
C ILE A 85 7.24 -13.27 -14.26
N ILE A 86 7.90 -12.84 -13.18
CA ILE A 86 7.83 -13.51 -11.89
C ILE A 86 6.42 -13.41 -11.29
N ALA A 87 5.76 -12.27 -11.39
CA ALA A 87 4.36 -12.11 -10.98
C ALA A 87 3.45 -13.02 -11.80
N GLY A 88 3.66 -13.15 -13.11
CA GLY A 88 2.95 -14.11 -13.96
C GLY A 88 3.14 -15.55 -13.50
N PHE A 89 4.36 -15.96 -13.16
CA PHE A 89 4.64 -17.28 -12.60
C PHE A 89 3.84 -17.54 -11.31
N TYR A 90 3.85 -16.60 -10.36
CA TYR A 90 3.09 -16.75 -9.12
C TYR A 90 1.57 -16.68 -9.33
N PHE A 91 1.09 -15.91 -10.31
CA PHE A 91 -0.31 -15.85 -10.67
C PHE A 91 -0.87 -17.23 -11.02
N PHE A 92 -0.13 -18.03 -11.80
CA PHE A 92 -0.53 -19.39 -12.15
C PHE A 92 -0.50 -20.38 -10.98
N LYS A 93 0.15 -20.03 -9.86
CA LYS A 93 0.10 -20.81 -8.62
C LYS A 93 -1.11 -20.49 -7.73
N LEU A 94 -1.81 -19.38 -7.99
CA LEU A 94 -2.96 -18.97 -7.18
C LEU A 94 -4.20 -19.84 -7.50
N SER A 95 -5.12 -19.93 -6.53
CA SER A 95 -6.42 -20.56 -6.74
C SER A 95 -7.21 -19.85 -7.85
N ARG A 96 -8.12 -20.56 -8.52
CA ARG A 96 -8.91 -19.98 -9.63
C ARG A 96 -9.74 -18.76 -9.18
N ASN A 97 -10.24 -18.79 -7.95
CA ASN A 97 -10.94 -17.68 -7.35
C ASN A 97 -10.01 -16.47 -7.18
N ALA A 98 -8.82 -16.68 -6.62
CA ALA A 98 -7.83 -15.61 -6.46
C ALA A 98 -7.35 -15.03 -7.80
N GLN A 99 -7.17 -15.86 -8.83
CA GLN A 99 -6.86 -15.40 -10.20
C GLN A 99 -7.93 -14.45 -10.75
N THR A 100 -9.20 -14.80 -10.56
CA THR A 100 -10.33 -13.97 -11.02
C THR A 100 -10.34 -12.61 -10.32
N TRP A 101 -10.18 -12.59 -9.00
CA TRP A 101 -10.09 -11.33 -8.24
C TRP A 101 -8.83 -10.54 -8.56
N ALA A 102 -7.71 -11.20 -8.84
CA ALA A 102 -6.49 -10.53 -9.26
C ALA A 102 -6.70 -9.80 -10.60
N PHE A 103 -7.44 -10.39 -11.54
CA PHE A 103 -7.86 -9.69 -12.75
C PHE A 103 -8.76 -8.49 -12.45
N VAL A 104 -9.74 -8.63 -11.54
CA VAL A 104 -10.61 -7.50 -11.14
C VAL A 104 -9.78 -6.34 -10.59
N PHE A 105 -8.85 -6.58 -9.67
CA PHE A 105 -8.00 -5.52 -9.11
C PHE A 105 -6.98 -4.97 -10.12
N LEU A 106 -6.49 -5.79 -11.05
CA LEU A 106 -5.67 -5.31 -12.16
C LEU A 106 -6.48 -4.38 -13.06
N SER A 107 -7.69 -4.76 -13.45
CA SER A 107 -8.60 -3.92 -14.24
C SER A 107 -8.91 -2.60 -13.52
N LEU A 108 -9.18 -2.65 -12.21
CA LEU A 108 -9.43 -1.45 -11.40
C LEU A 108 -8.19 -0.54 -11.38
N THR A 109 -6.99 -1.11 -11.23
CA THR A 109 -5.72 -0.38 -11.28
C THR A 109 -5.46 0.23 -12.66
N LEU A 110 -5.77 -0.48 -13.74
CA LEU A 110 -5.65 0.06 -15.08
C LEU A 110 -6.64 1.22 -15.28
N LEU A 111 -7.92 1.02 -14.94
CA LEU A 111 -8.98 2.05 -15.05
C LEU A 111 -8.64 3.31 -14.24
N TYR A 112 -8.00 3.13 -13.08
CA TYR A 112 -7.51 4.23 -12.27
C TYR A 112 -6.44 5.07 -13.00
N THR A 113 -5.60 4.43 -13.81
CA THR A 113 -4.33 5.00 -14.27
C THR A 113 -4.38 5.49 -15.71
N LEU A 114 -5.10 4.79 -16.58
CA LEU A 114 -5.22 5.12 -17.99
C LEU A 114 -6.51 5.90 -18.27
N PRO A 115 -6.46 6.94 -19.13
CA PRO A 115 -7.66 7.63 -19.58
C PRO A 115 -8.37 6.77 -20.63
N PHE A 116 -9.18 5.81 -20.20
CA PHE A 116 -9.93 4.93 -21.11
C PHE A 116 -11.02 5.66 -21.92
N PHE A 117 -11.51 6.79 -21.42
CA PHE A 117 -12.56 7.56 -22.10
C PHE A 117 -11.96 8.79 -22.82
N PRO A 118 -12.27 9.00 -24.12
CA PRO A 118 -11.85 10.19 -24.85
C PRO A 118 -12.31 11.47 -24.13
N ASN A 119 -11.44 12.48 -24.06
CA ASN A 119 -11.70 13.78 -23.40
C ASN A 119 -12.04 13.75 -21.90
N ARG A 120 -11.87 12.62 -21.20
CA ARG A 120 -12.02 12.54 -19.73
C ARG A 120 -10.67 12.35 -19.07
N LYS A 121 -10.44 13.04 -17.96
CA LYS A 121 -9.30 12.78 -17.09
C LYS A 121 -9.47 11.40 -16.43
N ASN A 122 -8.40 10.61 -16.39
CA ASN A 122 -8.28 9.35 -15.64
C ASN A 122 -8.65 9.53 -14.15
N ALA A 123 -9.12 8.47 -13.49
CA ALA A 123 -9.61 8.56 -12.09
C ALA A 123 -8.52 8.98 -11.09
N ARG A 124 -7.23 8.79 -11.43
CA ARG A 124 -6.08 9.39 -10.75
C ARG A 124 -6.15 10.90 -10.57
N ASN A 125 -6.79 11.60 -11.50
CA ASN A 125 -6.92 13.05 -11.50
C ASN A 125 -8.27 13.54 -10.93
N TRP A 126 -9.09 12.63 -10.39
CA TRP A 126 -10.37 13.00 -9.78
C TRP A 126 -10.16 13.54 -8.37
N ALA A 127 -10.76 14.70 -8.11
CA ALA A 127 -10.73 15.37 -6.82
C ALA A 127 -11.28 14.47 -5.71
N GLY A 128 -10.49 14.24 -4.66
CA GLY A 128 -10.90 13.52 -3.44
C GLY A 128 -11.18 12.01 -3.59
N ILE A 129 -11.65 11.52 -4.73
CA ILE A 129 -12.03 10.10 -4.93
C ILE A 129 -10.79 9.20 -5.07
N LYS A 130 -9.68 9.73 -5.61
CA LYS A 130 -8.46 8.95 -5.91
C LYS A 130 -7.94 8.16 -4.70
N ILE A 131 -8.04 8.71 -3.49
CA ILE A 131 -7.51 8.08 -2.27
C ILE A 131 -8.32 6.85 -1.88
N TYR A 132 -9.64 6.88 -2.08
CA TYR A 132 -10.53 5.75 -1.79
C TYR A 132 -10.26 4.59 -2.75
N ILE A 133 -10.06 4.88 -4.04
CA ILE A 133 -9.72 3.88 -5.05
C ILE A 133 -8.39 3.19 -4.71
N VAL A 134 -7.36 3.97 -4.36
CA VAL A 134 -6.06 3.41 -3.99
C VAL A 134 -6.17 2.54 -2.74
N ALA A 135 -6.84 3.02 -1.69
CA ALA A 135 -7.03 2.25 -0.46
C ALA A 135 -7.82 0.94 -0.72
N LEU A 136 -8.87 0.98 -1.56
CA LEU A 136 -9.63 -0.21 -1.95
C LEU A 136 -8.78 -1.22 -2.74
N CYS A 137 -7.95 -0.78 -3.69
CA CYS A 137 -7.02 -1.68 -4.39
C CYS A 137 -6.09 -2.38 -3.41
N TRP A 138 -5.55 -1.65 -2.43
CA TRP A 138 -4.66 -2.22 -1.42
C TRP A 138 -5.39 -3.20 -0.50
N VAL A 139 -6.60 -2.90 -0.03
CA VAL A 139 -7.41 -3.86 0.73
C VAL A 139 -7.70 -5.11 -0.10
N GLY A 140 -8.03 -4.91 -1.39
CA GLY A 140 -8.21 -5.99 -2.35
C GLY A 140 -7.01 -6.93 -2.41
N VAL A 141 -5.82 -6.38 -2.64
CA VAL A 141 -4.60 -7.18 -2.78
C VAL A 141 -4.13 -7.77 -1.45
N THR A 142 -4.27 -7.04 -0.34
CA THR A 142 -3.64 -7.42 0.93
C THR A 142 -4.56 -8.16 1.90
N VAL A 143 -5.88 -8.12 1.69
CA VAL A 143 -6.87 -8.82 2.52
C VAL A 143 -7.71 -9.76 1.67
N VAL A 144 -8.33 -9.27 0.60
CA VAL A 144 -9.27 -10.08 -0.20
C VAL A 144 -8.55 -11.21 -0.92
N LEU A 145 -7.48 -10.92 -1.68
CA LEU A 145 -6.76 -11.96 -2.41
C LEU A 145 -6.23 -13.11 -1.54
N PRO A 146 -5.52 -12.89 -0.40
CA PRO A 146 -5.04 -13.99 0.42
C PRO A 146 -6.17 -14.86 0.99
N ILE A 147 -7.29 -14.27 1.40
CA ILE A 147 -8.46 -15.01 1.91
C ILE A 147 -9.09 -15.88 0.82
N PHE A 148 -9.29 -15.31 -0.38
CA PHE A 148 -9.86 -16.06 -1.51
C PHE A 148 -8.89 -17.10 -2.07
N ASN A 149 -7.58 -16.86 -1.98
CA ASN A 149 -6.57 -17.86 -2.34
C ASN A 149 -6.61 -19.05 -1.39
N ALA A 150 -6.74 -18.79 -0.09
CA ALA A 150 -6.84 -19.80 0.96
C ALA A 150 -8.23 -20.46 1.07
N GLN A 151 -9.22 -20.01 0.30
CA GLN A 151 -10.60 -20.51 0.32
C GLN A 151 -11.25 -20.47 1.71
N ILE A 152 -10.90 -19.46 2.51
CA ILE A 152 -11.47 -19.25 3.85
C ILE A 152 -12.85 -18.58 3.73
N ALA A 153 -13.80 -19.01 4.57
CA ALA A 153 -15.13 -18.42 4.64
C ALA A 153 -15.09 -16.95 5.07
N LEU A 154 -15.97 -16.13 4.49
CA LEU A 154 -16.09 -14.72 4.83
C LEU A 154 -16.86 -14.55 6.14
N THR A 155 -16.14 -14.39 7.25
CA THR A 155 -16.71 -14.14 8.58
C THR A 155 -16.78 -12.65 8.91
N THR A 156 -17.41 -12.28 10.03
CA THR A 156 -17.39 -10.90 10.52
C THR A 156 -15.96 -10.35 10.69
N ASP A 157 -15.02 -11.20 11.11
CA ASP A 157 -13.62 -10.83 11.28
C ASP A 157 -12.95 -10.45 9.95
N PHE A 158 -13.35 -11.08 8.83
CA PHE A 158 -12.91 -10.66 7.50
C PHE A 158 -13.33 -9.23 7.19
N TYR A 159 -14.61 -8.89 7.38
CA TYR A 159 -15.11 -7.54 7.10
C TYR A 159 -14.50 -6.50 8.03
N LEU A 160 -14.38 -6.81 9.33
CA LEU A 160 -13.70 -5.94 10.29
C LEU A 160 -12.26 -5.66 9.86
N LYS A 161 -11.51 -6.69 9.45
CA LYS A 161 -10.12 -6.53 9.00
C LYS A 161 -10.00 -5.76 7.69
N ALA A 162 -10.92 -5.96 6.75
CA ALA A 162 -10.96 -5.20 5.52
C ALA A 162 -11.16 -3.71 5.79
N VAL A 163 -12.11 -3.36 6.68
CA VAL A 163 -12.37 -1.96 7.08
C VAL A 163 -11.20 -1.39 7.88
N GLN A 164 -10.65 -2.14 8.84
CA GLN A 164 -9.50 -1.70 9.64
C GLN A 164 -8.27 -1.43 8.74
N ARG A 165 -8.02 -2.30 7.74
CA ARG A 165 -6.97 -2.11 6.73
C ARG A 165 -7.23 -0.87 5.87
N PHE A 166 -8.48 -0.67 5.45
CA PHE A 166 -8.88 0.51 4.70
C PHE A 166 -8.58 1.80 5.48
N VAL A 167 -8.99 1.87 6.75
CA VAL A 167 -8.75 3.03 7.63
C VAL A 167 -7.25 3.28 7.79
N LEU A 168 -6.46 2.24 8.04
CA LEU A 168 -5.00 2.37 8.14
C LEU A 168 -4.41 2.98 6.87
N LEU A 169 -4.73 2.42 5.70
CA LEU A 169 -4.21 2.88 4.41
C LEU A 169 -4.64 4.31 4.13
N PHE A 170 -5.88 4.67 4.47
CA PHE A 170 -6.38 6.03 4.34
C PHE A 170 -5.55 7.02 5.18
N ILE A 171 -5.29 6.70 6.46
CA ILE A 171 -4.45 7.54 7.33
C ILE A 171 -3.04 7.70 6.74
N LEU A 172 -2.44 6.62 6.24
CA LEU A 172 -1.14 6.69 5.60
C LEU A 172 -1.18 7.61 4.37
N ILE A 173 -2.19 7.49 3.51
CA ILE A 173 -2.41 8.37 2.34
C ILE A 173 -2.51 9.85 2.75
N LEU A 174 -3.18 10.17 3.86
CA LEU A 174 -3.24 11.55 4.38
C LEU A 174 -1.84 12.10 4.69
N LEU A 175 -0.92 11.28 5.22
CA LEU A 175 0.47 11.69 5.46
C LEU A 175 1.20 12.00 4.15
N PHE A 176 1.03 11.17 3.10
CA PHE A 176 1.59 11.45 1.77
C PHE A 176 1.07 12.78 1.23
N GLU A 177 -0.25 13.01 1.27
CA GLU A 177 -0.83 14.25 0.74
C GLU A 177 -0.37 15.49 1.51
N ILE A 178 -0.12 15.40 2.84
CA ILE A 178 0.42 16.53 3.63
C ILE A 178 1.83 16.89 3.18
N VAL A 179 2.68 15.87 2.94
CA VAL A 179 4.08 16.05 2.55
C VAL A 179 4.19 16.54 1.11
N ASP A 180 3.40 15.97 0.20
CA ASP A 180 3.44 16.27 -1.23
C ASP A 180 2.68 17.57 -1.61
N LEU A 181 2.01 18.21 -0.65
CA LEU A 181 1.16 19.38 -0.86
C LEU A 181 1.84 20.53 -1.62
N LYS A 182 3.15 20.76 -1.44
CA LYS A 182 3.87 21.83 -2.19
C LYS A 182 4.06 21.51 -3.67
N SER A 183 4.19 20.24 -4.01
CA SER A 183 4.43 19.77 -5.38
C SER A 183 3.15 19.40 -6.11
N ASP A 184 2.05 19.18 -5.39
CA ASP A 184 0.77 18.80 -5.96
C ASP A 184 0.09 19.96 -6.69
N ALA A 185 -0.42 19.67 -7.88
CA ALA A 185 -1.18 20.65 -8.65
C ALA A 185 -2.51 20.98 -7.94
N TRP A 186 -2.92 22.25 -8.01
CA TRP A 186 -4.13 22.77 -7.35
C TRP A 186 -5.42 22.04 -7.74
N HIS A 187 -5.51 21.55 -8.97
CA HIS A 187 -6.71 20.90 -9.50
C HIS A 187 -6.92 19.47 -8.96
N LEU A 188 -5.94 18.90 -8.24
CA LEU A 188 -6.06 17.57 -7.62
C LEU A 188 -7.02 17.58 -6.42
N ARG A 189 -7.24 18.77 -5.81
CA ARG A 189 -8.09 18.97 -4.62
C ARG A 189 -7.86 17.88 -3.57
N THR A 190 -6.61 17.65 -3.18
CA THR A 190 -6.24 16.71 -2.12
C THR A 190 -6.86 17.11 -0.79
N VAL A 191 -6.94 16.19 0.17
CA VAL A 191 -7.53 16.48 1.48
C VAL A 191 -6.88 17.71 2.13
N PRO A 192 -5.54 17.82 2.24
CA PRO A 192 -4.93 19.02 2.82
C PRO A 192 -5.06 20.28 1.95
N GLN A 193 -5.32 20.18 0.64
CA GLN A 193 -5.71 21.34 -0.18
C GLN A 193 -7.14 21.83 0.15
N GLN A 194 -8.06 20.93 0.50
CA GLN A 194 -9.46 21.26 0.79
C GLN A 194 -9.69 21.75 2.21
N ILE A 195 -9.12 21.05 3.21
CA ILE A 195 -9.37 21.34 4.63
C ILE A 195 -8.16 21.91 5.37
N GLY A 196 -7.01 22.02 4.70
CA GLY A 196 -5.76 22.50 5.29
C GLY A 196 -5.02 21.43 6.11
N VAL A 197 -3.70 21.57 6.20
CA VAL A 197 -2.80 20.60 6.87
C VAL A 197 -3.24 20.28 8.31
N ARG A 198 -3.62 21.30 9.09
CA ARG A 198 -4.02 21.11 10.49
C ARG A 198 -5.26 20.22 10.61
N ARG A 199 -6.29 20.43 9.79
CA ARG A 199 -7.52 19.62 9.84
C ARG A 199 -7.27 18.22 9.28
N THR A 200 -6.41 18.07 8.27
CA THR A 200 -5.99 16.75 7.78
C THR A 200 -5.30 15.92 8.85
N LYS A 201 -4.43 16.53 9.69
CA LYS A 201 -3.83 15.85 10.84
C LYS A 201 -4.88 15.42 11.86
N ILE A 202 -5.81 16.32 12.20
CA ILE A 202 -6.91 16.02 13.14
C ILE A 202 -7.76 14.85 12.60
N LEU A 203 -8.09 14.86 11.31
CA LEU A 203 -8.79 13.75 10.67
C LEU A 203 -8.02 12.43 10.83
N GLY A 204 -6.70 12.43 10.58
CA GLY A 204 -5.86 11.25 10.80
C GLY A 204 -5.89 10.75 12.25
N TRP A 205 -5.82 11.66 13.23
CA TRP A 205 -5.94 11.33 14.65
C TRP A 205 -7.33 10.76 15.02
N ILE A 206 -8.40 11.34 14.49
CA ILE A 206 -9.77 10.84 14.69
C ILE A 206 -9.89 9.43 14.12
N LEU A 207 -9.29 9.15 12.95
CA LEU A 207 -9.33 7.83 12.31
C LEU A 207 -8.44 6.78 13.00
N LEU A 208 -7.43 7.17 13.77
CA LEU A 208 -6.65 6.24 14.59
C LEU A 208 -7.51 5.57 15.68
N PHE A 209 -8.54 6.26 16.17
CA PHE A 209 -9.47 5.71 17.14
C PHE A 209 -10.21 4.47 16.60
N PRO A 210 -11.03 4.53 15.52
CA PRO A 210 -11.67 3.35 14.98
C PRO A 210 -10.66 2.30 14.49
N PHE A 211 -9.48 2.68 13.98
CA PHE A 211 -8.42 1.72 13.64
C PHE A 211 -8.02 0.83 14.83
N TYR A 212 -7.80 1.43 16.01
CA TYR A 212 -7.43 0.68 17.21
C TYR A 212 -8.62 -0.10 17.78
N PHE A 213 -9.77 0.56 17.95
CA PHE A 213 -10.91 -0.01 18.65
C PHE A 213 -11.66 -1.10 17.87
N MET A 214 -11.51 -1.17 16.54
CA MET A 214 -12.06 -2.28 15.75
C MET A 214 -11.54 -3.66 16.17
N GLU A 215 -10.35 -3.75 16.78
CA GLU A 215 -9.82 -5.03 17.25
C GLU A 215 -10.70 -5.67 18.34
N PHE A 216 -11.37 -4.84 19.17
CA PHE A 216 -12.25 -5.30 20.24
C PHE A 216 -13.57 -5.90 19.73
N LEU A 217 -13.89 -5.72 18.45
CA LEU A 217 -15.12 -6.22 17.83
C LEU A 217 -14.96 -7.62 17.22
N LYS A 218 -13.74 -8.16 17.22
CA LYS A 218 -13.47 -9.50 16.67
C LYS A 218 -14.07 -10.60 17.54
N THR A 219 -14.34 -11.74 16.90
CA THR A 219 -14.84 -12.94 17.59
C THR A 219 -13.88 -13.44 18.66
N VAL A 220 -12.58 -13.45 18.36
CA VAL A 220 -11.51 -13.81 19.29
C VAL A 220 -10.55 -12.64 19.44
N LEU A 221 -10.42 -12.17 20.68
CA LEU A 221 -9.48 -11.12 21.05
C LEU A 221 -8.08 -11.72 21.19
N ASP A 222 -7.14 -11.14 20.47
CA ASP A 222 -5.72 -11.47 20.58
C ASP A 222 -5.02 -10.32 21.33
N PRO A 223 -4.58 -10.53 22.59
CA PRO A 223 -3.89 -9.52 23.38
C PRO A 223 -2.63 -8.98 22.70
N TRP A 224 -1.92 -9.81 21.94
CA TRP A 224 -0.70 -9.38 21.24
C TRP A 224 -1.02 -8.46 20.07
N GLN A 225 -2.08 -8.78 19.33
CA GLN A 225 -2.57 -7.89 18.28
C GLN A 225 -3.03 -6.53 18.85
N LEU A 226 -3.63 -6.49 20.04
CA LEU A 226 -3.98 -5.25 20.73
C LEU A 226 -2.73 -4.41 21.05
N ILE A 227 -1.69 -5.02 21.61
CA ILE A 227 -0.43 -4.31 21.90
C ILE A 227 0.21 -3.80 20.60
N VAL A 228 0.27 -4.62 19.56
CA VAL A 228 0.84 -4.23 18.27
C VAL A 228 0.06 -3.07 17.64
N ASN A 229 -1.26 -3.14 17.63
CA ASN A 229 -2.10 -2.05 17.10
C ASN A 229 -1.92 -0.76 17.91
N PHE A 230 -1.73 -0.85 19.23
CA PHE A 230 -1.47 0.31 20.09
C PHE A 230 -0.13 0.97 19.75
N VAL A 231 0.95 0.18 19.63
CA VAL A 231 2.28 0.66 19.22
C VAL A 231 2.24 1.29 17.82
N LEU A 232 1.49 0.70 16.89
CA LEU A 232 1.29 1.27 15.56
C LEU A 232 0.52 2.58 15.59
N ALA A 233 -0.57 2.66 16.37
CA ALA A 233 -1.36 3.86 16.49
C ALA A 233 -0.52 5.03 17.04
N ILE A 234 0.30 4.78 18.07
CA ILE A 234 1.26 5.76 18.59
C ILE A 234 2.27 6.17 17.52
N SER A 235 2.86 5.20 16.82
CA SER A 235 3.87 5.44 15.78
C SER A 235 3.31 6.31 14.64
N ILE A 236 2.10 6.00 14.15
CA ILE A 236 1.39 6.77 13.14
C ILE A 236 0.99 8.14 13.68
N GLY A 237 0.59 8.23 14.95
CA GLY A 237 0.33 9.49 15.64
C GLY A 237 1.55 10.43 15.63
N PHE A 238 2.75 9.90 15.89
CA PHE A 238 4.00 10.66 15.75
C PHE A 238 4.23 11.12 14.30
N PHE A 239 3.96 10.26 13.31
CA PHE A 239 4.03 10.70 11.92
C PHE A 239 3.02 11.82 11.62
N LEU A 240 1.77 11.72 12.08
CA LEU A 240 0.77 12.78 11.90
C LEU A 240 1.20 14.10 12.56
N PHE A 241 1.74 14.03 13.78
CA PHE A 241 2.21 15.21 14.49
C PHE A 241 3.31 15.94 13.72
N PHE A 242 4.32 15.21 13.23
CA PHE A 242 5.49 15.79 12.57
C PHE A 242 5.32 16.08 11.08
N ALA A 243 4.29 15.53 10.42
CA ALA A 243 4.05 15.73 8.99
C ALA A 243 3.86 17.21 8.65
N ASN A 244 4.53 17.70 7.63
CA ASN A 244 4.32 19.04 7.10
C ASN A 244 4.90 19.14 5.68
N GLN A 245 4.56 20.24 5.01
CA GLN A 245 4.96 20.57 3.65
C GLN A 245 6.48 20.74 3.43
N ASN A 246 7.26 20.90 4.50
CA ASN A 246 8.72 21.06 4.44
C ASN A 246 9.47 19.76 4.71
N ARG A 247 8.77 18.65 4.97
CA ARG A 247 9.40 17.35 5.20
C ARG A 247 10.04 16.84 3.90
N SER A 248 11.16 16.12 4.06
CA SER A 248 11.83 15.49 2.92
C SER A 248 10.94 14.39 2.33
N LYS A 249 11.14 14.10 1.03
CA LYS A 249 10.41 13.01 0.37
C LYS A 249 10.62 11.66 1.05
N TYR A 250 11.80 11.43 1.65
CA TYR A 250 12.07 10.22 2.44
C TYR A 250 11.14 10.05 3.65
N TYR A 251 10.59 11.14 4.18
CA TYR A 251 9.60 11.07 5.26
C TYR A 251 8.40 10.22 4.85
N SER A 252 7.82 10.51 3.68
CA SER A 252 6.68 9.76 3.17
C SER A 252 7.13 8.46 2.50
N SER A 253 8.04 8.54 1.53
CA SER A 253 8.39 7.41 0.66
C SER A 253 9.18 6.28 1.33
N PHE A 254 9.81 6.53 2.49
CA PHE A 254 10.50 5.50 3.27
C PHE A 254 9.85 5.32 4.64
N TRP A 255 9.83 6.36 5.48
CA TRP A 255 9.40 6.17 6.87
C TRP A 255 7.91 5.83 7.01
N VAL A 256 7.03 6.59 6.35
CA VAL A 256 5.59 6.29 6.38
C VAL A 256 5.27 5.00 5.61
N GLU A 257 5.89 4.78 4.44
CA GLU A 257 5.75 3.51 3.71
C GLU A 257 6.25 2.30 4.52
N SER A 258 7.16 2.47 5.47
CA SER A 258 7.67 1.39 6.33
C SER A 258 6.67 0.93 7.39
N VAL A 259 5.58 1.65 7.66
CA VAL A 259 4.63 1.31 8.75
C VAL A 259 4.11 -0.13 8.64
N PRO A 260 3.68 -0.64 7.47
CA PRO A 260 3.37 -2.06 7.28
C PRO A 260 4.49 -3.03 7.58
N ILE A 261 5.72 -2.70 7.19
CA ILE A 261 6.91 -3.54 7.42
C ILE A 261 7.17 -3.61 8.92
N PHE A 262 7.13 -2.46 9.59
CA PHE A 262 7.26 -2.35 11.04
C PHE A 262 6.17 -3.16 11.76
N TRP A 263 4.91 -3.08 11.31
CA TRP A 263 3.83 -3.91 11.84
C TRP A 263 4.17 -5.40 11.74
N TYR A 264 4.55 -5.87 10.56
CA TYR A 264 4.88 -7.28 10.38
C TYR A 264 6.05 -7.73 11.26
N LEU A 265 7.09 -6.90 11.39
CA LEU A 265 8.22 -7.18 12.28
C LEU A 265 7.81 -7.25 13.76
N LEU A 266 6.94 -6.35 14.23
CA LEU A 266 6.40 -6.42 15.60
C LEU A 266 5.65 -7.73 15.85
N LEU A 267 4.82 -8.17 14.89
CA LEU A 267 4.13 -9.45 15.00
C LEU A 267 5.09 -10.63 15.04
N LEU A 268 6.16 -10.62 14.22
CA LEU A 268 7.15 -11.70 14.23
C LEU A 268 7.93 -11.78 15.54
N VAL A 269 8.25 -10.64 16.14
CA VAL A 269 8.97 -10.59 17.43
C VAL A 269 8.08 -11.04 18.58
N LEU A 270 6.84 -10.57 18.63
CA LEU A 270 5.93 -10.87 19.74
C LEU A 270 5.30 -12.25 19.65
N ASN A 271 4.99 -12.75 18.44
CA ASN A 271 4.38 -14.07 18.26
C ASN A 271 5.40 -15.23 18.40
N LYS A 272 6.71 -14.98 18.20
CA LYS A 272 7.75 -15.99 18.41
C LYS A 272 7.91 -16.45 19.86
N ASN A 273 7.37 -15.71 20.83
CA ASN A 273 7.40 -16.10 22.24
C ASN A 273 6.36 -17.18 22.61
N ILE A 274 5.69 -17.82 21.63
CA ILE A 274 4.63 -18.82 21.85
C ILE A 274 4.96 -20.17 21.15
N ILE A 275 6.23 -20.40 20.82
CA ILE A 275 6.72 -21.75 20.50
C ILE A 275 7.66 -22.19 21.62
N TYR A 276 7.09 -22.50 22.79
CA TYR A 276 7.69 -23.34 23.82
C TYR A 276 6.59 -24.16 24.49
#